data_AF-A0A7W8WIE8-F1
#
_entry.id   AF-A0A7W8WIE8-F1
#
_cell.length_a   1.000
_cell.length_b   1.000
_cell.length_c   1.000
_cell.angle_alpha   90.00
_cell.angle_beta   90.00
_cell.angle_gamma   90.00
#
_symmetry.space_group_name_H-M   'P 1'
#
loop_
_entity.id
_entity.type
_entity.pdbx_description
1 polymer ?
#
loop_
_entity_poly.entity_id
_entity_poly.type
_entity_poly.pdbx_seq_one_letter_code
_entity_poly.pdbx_strand_id
1 'polypeptide(L)' 'MTKHGVALVGYTNVPSMVAADASSLYAHNLLDFLNLIVTKEGALNIDLSDDIVAATFLSRDGEVARRS' A
#
# COMPACT_ATOMS: atom_id res chain seq x y z
N MET A 1 11.63 23.48 14.11
CA MET A 1 12.79 24.40 14.26
C MET A 1 12.41 25.74 13.65
N THR A 2 12.89 26.87 14.19
CA THR A 2 12.60 28.19 13.59
C THR A 2 13.92 28.85 13.17
N LYS A 3 14.03 29.29 11.91
CA LYS A 3 15.23 29.97 11.37
C LYS A 3 14.81 31.27 10.70
N HIS A 4 15.39 32.40 11.09
CA HIS A 4 15.02 33.75 10.62
C HIS A 4 13.50 34.03 10.68
N GLY A 5 12.81 33.52 11.71
CA GLY A 5 11.36 33.66 11.86
C GLY A 5 10.51 32.64 11.08
N VAL A 6 11.12 31.75 10.28
CA VAL A 6 10.41 30.72 9.51
C VAL A 6 10.42 29.39 10.25
N ALA A 7 9.25 28.77 10.42
CA ALA A 7 9.11 27.43 10.96
C ALA A 7 9.46 26.36 9.91
N LEU A 8 10.36 25.46 10.27
CA LEU A 8 10.78 24.30 9.49
C LEU A 8 10.14 23.06 10.10
N VAL A 9 9.20 22.46 9.36
CA VAL A 9 8.44 21.26 9.73
C VAL A 9 8.92 20.10 8.87
N GLY A 10 9.35 19.01 9.52
CA GLY A 10 9.97 17.85 8.86
C GLY A 10 9.55 16.53 9.49
N TYR A 11 8.27 16.38 9.80
CA TYR A 11 7.74 15.11 10.31
C TYR A 11 7.86 14.03 9.23
N THR A 12 8.45 12.89 9.57
CA THR A 12 8.65 11.76 8.64
C THR A 12 7.44 10.85 8.54
N ASN A 13 6.56 10.88 9.54
CA ASN A 13 5.35 10.07 9.60
C ASN A 13 4.13 10.94 9.94
N VAL A 14 3.77 11.80 8.99
CA VAL A 14 2.57 12.64 9.08
C VAL A 14 1.28 11.82 9.20
N PRO A 15 1.10 10.66 8.52
CA PRO A 15 -0.11 9.86 8.67
C PRO A 15 -0.40 9.41 10.10
N SER A 16 0.64 9.12 10.90
CA SER A 16 0.44 8.76 12.32
C SER A 16 -0.11 9.89 13.18
N MET A 17 -0.05 11.16 12.73
CA MET A 17 -0.68 12.27 13.45
C MET A 17 -2.21 12.31 13.26
N VAL A 18 -2.72 11.57 12.26
CA VAL A 18 -4.15 11.38 11.97
C VAL A 18 -4.45 9.88 11.87
N ALA A 19 -3.94 9.11 12.84
CA ALA A 19 -3.87 7.66 12.77
C ALA A 19 -5.23 6.97 12.52
N ALA A 20 -6.33 7.47 13.09
CA ALA A 20 -7.65 6.88 12.91
C ALA A 20 -8.10 6.95 11.43
N ASP A 21 -8.03 8.14 10.83
CA ASP A 21 -8.42 8.36 9.44
C ASP A 21 -7.45 7.66 8.47
N ALA A 22 -6.15 7.75 8.73
CA ALA A 22 -5.13 7.08 7.93
C ALA A 22 -5.31 5.55 7.94
N SER A 23 -5.63 4.96 9.09
CA SER A 23 -5.88 3.52 9.21
C SER A 23 -7.15 3.12 8.45
N SER A 24 -8.22 3.90 8.56
CA SER A 24 -9.47 3.65 7.84
C SER A 24 -9.24 3.68 6.32
N LEU A 25 -8.57 4.72 5.82
CA LEU A 25 -8.26 4.86 4.39
C LEU A 25 -7.39 3.71 3.89
N TYR A 26 -6.35 3.33 4.64
CA TYR A 26 -5.48 2.22 4.27
C TYR A 26 -6.23 0.89 4.26
N ALA A 27 -7.10 0.64 5.25
CA ALA A 27 -7.94 -0.56 5.29
C ALA A 27 -8.87 -0.65 4.08
N HIS A 28 -9.45 0.47 3.64
CA HIS A 28 -10.23 0.53 2.41
C HIS A 28 -9.38 0.19 1.18
N ASN A 29 -8.17 0.76 1.05
CA ASN A 29 -7.29 0.43 -0.08
C ASN A 29 -6.89 -1.06 -0.10
N LEU A 30 -6.64 -1.66 1.07
CA LEU A 30 -6.37 -3.09 1.16
C LEU A 30 -7.59 -3.92 0.79
N LEU A 31 -8.78 -3.56 1.26
CA LEU A 31 -10.02 -4.28 0.93
C LEU A 31 -10.32 -4.23 -0.57
N ASP A 32 -10.16 -3.06 -1.19
CA ASP A 32 -10.35 -2.89 -2.63
C ASP A 32 -9.38 -3.77 -3.42
N PHE A 33 -8.12 -3.85 -2.98
CA PHE A 33 -7.13 -4.74 -3.60
C PHE A 33 -7.45 -6.23 -3.37
N LEU A 34 -7.90 -6.61 -2.17
CA LEU A 34 -8.30 -7.99 -1.88
C LEU A 34 -9.45 -8.45 -2.77
N ASN A 35 -10.37 -7.56 -3.15
CA ASN A 35 -11.44 -7.90 -4.09
C ASN A 35 -10.92 -8.30 -5.49
N LEU A 36 -9.70 -7.90 -5.86
CA LEU A 36 -9.07 -8.32 -7.12
C LEU A 36 -8.46 -9.73 -7.02
N ILE A 37 -7.97 -10.12 -5.83
CA ILE A 37 -7.15 -11.33 -5.67
C ILE A 37 -7.80 -12.44 -4.84
N VAL A 38 -8.98 -12.20 -4.26
CA VAL A 38 -9.72 -13.18 -3.46
C VAL A 38 -11.04 -13.51 -4.16
N THR A 39 -11.28 -14.79 -4.41
CA THR A 39 -12.56 -15.25 -4.97
C THR A 39 -13.67 -15.17 -3.93
N LYS A 40 -14.93 -15.27 -4.38
CA LYS A 40 -16.09 -15.25 -3.48
C LYS A 40 -16.08 -16.39 -2.46
N GLU A 41 -15.41 -17.48 -2.78
CA GLU A 41 -15.23 -18.66 -1.93
C GLU A 41 -14.06 -18.49 -0.94
N GLY A 42 -13.37 -17.35 -0.95
CA GLY A 42 -12.23 -17.05 -0.08
C GLY A 42 -10.91 -17.64 -0.57
N ALA A 43 -10.85 -18.16 -1.80
CA ALA A 43 -9.61 -18.67 -2.37
C ALA A 43 -8.77 -17.54 -2.96
N LEU A 44 -7.45 -17.70 -2.94
CA LEU A 44 -6.53 -16.76 -3.56
C LEU A 44 -6.47 -17.01 -5.08
N ASN A 45 -6.72 -15.98 -5.87
CA ASN A 45 -6.60 -15.96 -7.32
C ASN A 45 -5.68 -14.80 -7.74
N ILE A 46 -4.40 -15.08 -7.97
CA ILE A 46 -3.44 -14.06 -8.41
C ILE A 46 -3.37 -14.09 -9.94
N ASP A 47 -4.21 -13.28 -10.57
CA ASP A 47 -4.23 -13.08 -12.02
C ASP A 47 -3.20 -12.03 -12.44
N LEU A 48 -2.07 -12.47 -13.02
CA LEU A 48 -1.02 -11.57 -13.49
C LEU A 48 -1.35 -10.88 -14.83
N SER A 49 -2.51 -11.15 -15.43
CA SER A 49 -3.00 -10.38 -16.57
C SER A 49 -3.72 -9.09 -16.16
N ASP A 50 -4.11 -8.97 -14.89
CA ASP A 50 -4.60 -7.72 -14.31
C ASP A 50 -3.42 -6.77 -14.03
N ASP A 51 -3.48 -5.56 -14.59
CA ASP A 51 -2.39 -4.58 -14.51
C ASP A 51 -2.06 -4.16 -13.07
N ILE A 52 -3.06 -4.10 -12.17
CA ILE A 52 -2.88 -3.70 -10.77
C ILE A 52 -2.19 -4.83 -10.00
N VAL A 53 -2.64 -6.08 -10.21
CA VAL A 53 -2.02 -7.26 -9.61
C VAL A 53 -0.58 -7.43 -10.11
N ALA A 54 -0.35 -7.28 -11.42
CA ALA A 54 0.99 -7.36 -12.01
C ALA A 54 1.92 -6.23 -11.55
N ALA A 55 1.42 -5.01 -11.33
CA ALA A 55 2.21 -3.89 -10.82
C ALA A 55 2.67 -4.11 -9.37
N THR A 56 1.84 -4.73 -8.55
CA THR A 56 2.09 -4.94 -7.10
C THR A 56 2.85 -6.24 -6.80
N PHE A 57 2.96 -7.16 -7.77
CA PHE A 57 3.61 -8.45 -7.59
C PHE A 57 5.15 -8.34 -7.54
N LEU A 58 5.75 -8.68 -6.39
CA LEU A 58 7.19 -8.54 -6.15
C LEU A 58 7.96 -9.87 -6.23
N SER A 59 7.41 -10.97 -5.73
CA SER A 59 8.12 -12.25 -5.66
C SER A 59 7.17 -13.44 -5.49
N ARG A 60 7.60 -14.62 -5.92
CA ARG A 60 6.96 -15.92 -5.66
C ARG A 60 8.00 -17.03 -5.69
N ASP A 61 7.83 -18.04 -4.83
CA ASP A 61 8.66 -19.24 -4.77
C ASP A 61 10.17 -18.96 -4.62
N GLY A 62 10.51 -17.90 -3.87
CA GLY A 62 11.90 -17.49 -3.65
C GLY A 62 12.52 -16.70 -4.82
N GLU A 63 11.78 -16.49 -5.90
CA GLU A 63 12.20 -15.69 -7.04
C GLU A 63 11.57 -14.30 -7.03
N VAL A 64 12.37 -13.30 -7.42
CA VAL A 64 11.91 -11.91 -7.54
C VAL A 64 11.32 -11.72 -8.94
N ALA A 65 10.09 -11.23 -9.01
CA ALA A 65 9.34 -11.04 -10.26
C ALA A 65 9.84 -9.83 -11.08
N ARG A 66 10.41 -8.81 -10.42
CA ARG A 66 11.07 -7.66 -11.06
C ARG A 66 12.46 -7.42 -10.46
N ARG A 67 13.51 -7.50 -11.27
CA ARG A 67 14.80 -6.87 -10.94
C ARG A 67 14.74 -5.42 -11.40
N SER A 68 14.86 -4.50 -10.43
CA SER A 68 15.01 -3.06 -10.65
C SER A 68 16.27 -2.73 -11.44
#